data_AF-A0A3M2BJX8-F1
#
_entry.id   AF-A0A3M2BJX8-F1
#
_cell.length_a   1.000
_cell.length_b   1.000
_cell.length_c   1.000
_cell.angle_alpha   90.00
_cell.angle_beta   90.00
_cell.angle_gamma   90.00
#
_symmetry.space_group_name_H-M   'P 1'
#
loop_
_entity.id
_entity.type
_entity.pdbx_description
1 polymer ?
#
loop_
_entity_poly.entity_id
_entity_poly.type
_entity_poly.pdbx_seq_one_letter_code
_entity_poly.pdbx_strand_id
1 'polypeptide(L)'
;MLKRVYPKFAGNTSPGTVQISVGAQDYVEGPITWQGPFTFNINQDRYIDCLISGRYLALKIEEQGNLPWALTGYVLDIDEVSRI
;
A
#
# COMPACT_ATOMS: atom_id res chain seq x y z
N MET A 1 -10.84 -5.93 -6.94
CA MET A 1 -10.54 -6.14 -5.51
C MET A 1 -9.04 -6.21 -5.36
N LEU A 2 -8.47 -5.31 -4.57
CA LEU A 2 -7.05 -5.33 -4.23
C LEU A 2 -6.83 -6.33 -3.09
N LYS A 3 -5.89 -7.27 -3.30
CA LYS A 3 -5.53 -8.31 -2.34
C LYS A 3 -4.17 -8.06 -1.70
N ARG A 4 -3.20 -7.57 -2.49
CA ARG A 4 -1.83 -7.37 -2.02
C ARG A 4 -1.17 -6.18 -2.67
N VAL A 5 -0.27 -5.56 -1.92
CA VAL A 5 0.64 -4.53 -2.42
C VAL A 5 2.06 -5.00 -2.21
N TYR A 6 2.85 -5.03 -3.29
CA TYR A 6 4.28 -5.36 -3.29
C TYR A 6 5.08 -4.07 -3.51
N PRO A 7 5.37 -3.29 -2.47
CA PRO A 7 6.19 -2.10 -2.60
C PRO A 7 7.66 -2.47 -2.83
N LYS A 8 8.38 -1.64 -3.59
CA LYS A 8 9.81 -1.81 -3.85
C LYS A 8 10.56 -0.58 -3.37
N PHE A 9 11.43 -0.77 -2.39
CA PHE A 9 12.25 0.28 -1.81
C PHE A 9 13.70 0.11 -2.23
N ALA A 10 14.41 1.23 -2.36
CA ALA A 10 15.87 1.28 -2.45
C ALA A 10 16.42 2.11 -1.29
N GLY A 11 17.63 1.78 -0.83
CA GLY A 11 18.29 2.43 0.30
C GLY A 11 18.61 1.45 1.43
N ASN A 12 19.57 1.80 2.27
CA ASN A 12 19.92 1.03 3.47
C ASN A 12 19.19 1.63 4.67
N THR A 13 18.20 0.93 5.17
CA THR A 13 17.43 1.36 6.34
C THR A 13 17.40 0.22 7.33
N SER A 14 18.27 0.22 8.34
CA SER A 14 18.24 -0.75 9.43
C SER A 14 18.07 -0.06 10.78
N PRO A 15 16.94 -0.27 11.50
CA PRO A 15 15.67 -0.85 11.02
C PRO A 15 14.85 0.18 10.21
N GLY A 16 14.42 -0.21 9.01
CA GLY A 16 13.57 0.62 8.16
C GLY A 16 12.16 0.07 8.10
N THR A 17 11.26 0.61 8.91
CA THR A 17 9.85 0.29 8.84
C THR A 17 9.07 1.48 8.29
N VAL A 18 8.06 1.17 7.48
CA VAL A 18 7.08 2.14 6.98
C VAL A 18 5.68 1.66 7.31
N GLN A 19 4.76 2.61 7.38
CA GLN A 19 3.33 2.37 7.56
C GLN A 19 2.66 2.49 6.19
N ILE A 20 1.99 1.43 5.78
CA ILE A 20 1.30 1.37 4.48
C ILE A 20 -0.20 1.32 4.74
N SER A 21 -0.95 2.23 4.12
CA SER A 21 -2.42 2.18 4.13
C SER A 21 -2.93 2.11 2.68
N VAL A 22 -3.94 1.28 2.46
CA VAL A 22 -4.62 1.18 1.16
C VAL A 22 -6.01 1.77 1.29
N GLY A 23 -6.44 2.52 0.28
CA GLY A 23 -7.72 3.20 0.27
C GLY A 23 -8.53 2.86 -0.97
N ALA A 24 -9.85 2.98 -0.87
CA ALA A 24 -10.73 2.89 -2.01
C ALA A 24 -11.88 3.89 -1.94
N GLN A 25 -12.32 4.35 -3.11
CA GLN A 25 -13.50 5.20 -3.30
C GLN A 25 -14.26 4.78 -4.57
N ASP A 26 -15.57 5.02 -4.60
CA ASP A 26 -16.44 4.62 -5.72
C ASP A 26 -16.65 5.72 -6.77
N TYR A 27 -16.50 6.98 -6.36
CA TYR A 27 -16.64 8.14 -7.23
C TYR A 27 -15.55 9.18 -6.91
N VAL A 28 -15.24 10.01 -7.90
CA VAL A 28 -14.29 11.13 -7.76
C VAL A 28 -14.87 12.12 -6.75
N GLU A 29 -14.05 12.58 -5.79
CA GLU A 29 -14.43 13.42 -4.63
C GLU A 29 -15.23 12.72 -3.50
N GLY A 30 -15.46 11.41 -3.60
CA GLY A 30 -16.01 10.63 -2.49
C GLY A 30 -15.03 10.45 -1.33
N PRO A 31 -15.52 10.05 -0.14
CA PRO A 31 -14.65 9.70 0.96
C PRO A 31 -13.81 8.46 0.63
N ILE A 32 -12.52 8.48 0.98
CA ILE A 32 -11.65 7.31 0.86
C ILE A 32 -11.84 6.45 2.11
N THR A 33 -12.27 5.20 1.91
CA THR A 33 -12.25 4.19 2.98
C THR A 33 -10.83 3.64 3.06
N TRP A 34 -10.17 3.79 4.20
CA TRP A 34 -8.80 3.32 4.41
C TRP A 34 -8.77 1.98 5.16
N GLN A 35 -7.83 1.13 4.79
CA GLN A 35 -7.43 -0.08 5.51
C GLN A 35 -5.94 0.01 5.87
N GLY A 36 -5.61 -0.34 7.11
CA GLY A 36 -4.29 -0.15 7.70
C GLY A 36 -4.31 0.89 8.84
N PRO A 37 -3.14 1.43 9.24
CA PRO A 37 -1.83 1.19 8.63
C PRO A 37 -1.28 -0.22 8.91
N PHE A 38 -0.64 -0.80 7.91
CA PHE A 38 0.15 -2.02 8.00
C PHE A 38 1.62 -1.65 8.20
N THR A 39 2.25 -2.21 9.22
CA THR A 39 3.70 -2.06 9.38
C THR A 39 4.42 -2.97 8.39
N PHE A 40 5.31 -2.39 7.59
CA PHE A 40 6.10 -3.08 6.58
C PHE A 40 7.59 -2.86 6.85
N ASN A 41 8.34 -3.94 7.02
CA ASN A 41 9.79 -3.92 7.15
C ASN A 41 10.44 -3.99 5.77
N ILE A 42 11.10 -2.90 5.37
CA ILE A 42 11.69 -2.72 4.04
C ILE A 42 12.65 -3.85 3.65
N ASN A 43 13.38 -4.44 4.60
CA ASN A 43 14.41 -5.45 4.31
C ASN A 43 13.93 -6.90 4.46
N GLN A 44 12.75 -7.11 5.03
CA GLN A 44 12.26 -8.45 5.39
C GLN A 44 10.98 -8.79 4.62
N ASP A 45 10.06 -7.84 4.55
CA ASP A 45 8.74 -8.07 3.98
C ASP A 45 8.78 -7.91 2.47
N ARG A 46 7.88 -8.63 1.80
CA ARG A 46 7.75 -8.59 0.33
C ARG A 46 6.44 -7.94 -0.12
N TYR A 47 5.41 -8.04 0.70
CA TYR A 47 4.09 -7.48 0.44
C TYR A 47 3.34 -7.24 1.75
N ILE A 48 2.26 -6.47 1.66
CA ILE A 48 1.18 -6.47 2.65
C ILE A 48 -0.04 -7.18 2.07
N ASP A 49 -0.76 -7.92 2.92
CA ASP A 49 -2.09 -8.42 2.60
C ASP A 49 -3.13 -7.34 2.93
N CYS A 50 -4.09 -7.13 2.04
CA CYS A 50 -5.21 -6.22 2.21
C CYS A 50 -6.44 -6.80 1.51
N LEU A 51 -7.62 -6.27 1.81
CA LEU A 51 -8.85 -6.70 1.16
C LEU A 51 -9.76 -5.50 1.01
N ILE A 52 -9.58 -4.78 -0.10
CA ILE A 52 -10.34 -3.57 -0.37
C ILE A 52 -10.83 -3.55 -1.82
N SER A 53 -12.06 -3.08 -2.01
CA SER A 53 -12.70 -2.95 -3.31
C SER A 53 -13.22 -1.53 -3.49
N GLY A 54 -13.17 -1.05 -4.72
CA GLY A 54 -13.68 0.25 -5.13
C GLY A 54 -13.18 0.57 -6.54
N ARG A 55 -13.75 1.62 -7.14
CA ARG A 55 -13.41 2.02 -8.50
C ARG A 55 -12.06 2.72 -8.60
N TYR A 56 -11.71 3.51 -7.58
CA TYR A 56 -10.42 4.18 -7.49
C TYR A 56 -9.68 3.69 -6.25
N LEU A 57 -8.39 3.45 -6.39
CA LEU A 57 -7.52 2.97 -5.32
C LEU A 57 -6.57 4.08 -4.88
N ALA A 58 -6.29 4.13 -3.59
CA ALA A 58 -5.29 5.00 -3.00
C ALA A 58 -4.22 4.16 -2.29
N LEU A 59 -2.97 4.59 -2.36
CA LEU A 59 -1.85 4.00 -1.63
C LEU A 59 -1.17 5.12 -0.85
N LYS A 60 -1.05 4.94 0.46
CA LYS A 60 -0.36 5.85 1.35
C LYS A 60 0.79 5.11 2.03
N ILE A 61 1.99 5.65 1.91
CA ILE A 61 3.21 5.12 2.54
C ILE A 61 3.79 6.24 3.38
N GLU A 62 3.90 5.99 4.67
CA GLU A 62 4.35 6.95 5.67
C GLU A 62 5.52 6.35 6.44
N GLU A 63 6.54 7.15 6.71
CA GLU A 63 7.57 6.80 7.69
C GLU A 63 7.34 7.54 9.00
N GLN A 64 7.85 6.96 10.09
CA GLN A 64 8.04 7.70 11.33
C GLN A 64 9.54 7.95 11.50
N GLY A 65 10.00 9.14 11.11
CA GLY A 65 11.40 9.55 11.23
C GLY A 65 11.97 10.09 9.93
N ASN A 66 13.29 9.99 9.80
CA ASN A 66 14.04 10.39 8.61
C ASN A 66 14.90 9.21 8.19
N LEU A 67 14.27 8.21 7.57
CA LEU A 67 14.97 7.01 7.12
C LEU A 67 15.40 7.21 5.65
N PRO A 68 16.66 6.90 5.28
CA PRO A 68 17.14 7.10 3.91
C PRO A 68 16.64 5.98 2.98
N TRP A 69 15.35 6.01 2.64
CA TRP A 69 14.75 5.14 1.62
C TRP A 69 14.13 5.94 0.48
N ALA A 70 14.01 5.29 -0.67
CA ALA A 70 13.24 5.78 -1.80
C ALA A 70 12.28 4.68 -2.28
N LEU A 71 11.04 5.03 -2.57
CA LEU A 71 10.11 4.14 -3.26
C LEU A 71 10.45 4.11 -4.74
N THR A 72 10.88 2.96 -5.24
CA THR A 72 11.26 2.77 -6.65
C THR A 72 10.12 2.25 -7.52
N GLY A 73 9.10 1.67 -6.90
CA GLY A 73 7.91 1.21 -7.59
C GLY A 73 7.03 0.34 -6.69
N TYR A 74 5.92 -0.14 -7.23
CA TYR A 74 5.03 -1.06 -6.54
C TYR A 74 4.28 -1.93 -7.56
N VAL A 75 3.83 -3.10 -7.11
CA VAL A 75 2.90 -3.96 -7.87
C VAL A 75 1.64 -4.18 -7.03
N LEU A 76 0.50 -4.13 -7.68
CA LEU A 76 -0.80 -4.38 -7.07
C LEU A 76 -1.35 -5.72 -7.58
N ASP A 77 -1.69 -6.62 -6.66
CA ASP A 77 -2.42 -7.85 -6.96
C ASP A 77 -3.92 -7.56 -6.88
N ILE A 78 -4.54 -7.43 -8.07
CA ILE A 78 -5.93 -7.00 -8.22
C ILE A 78 -6.69 -8.06 -9.02
N ASP A 79 -7.81 -8.51 -8.47
CA ASP A 79 -8.81 -9.29 -9.21
C ASP A 79 -9.92 -8.38 -9.74
N GLU A 80 -10.40 -8.65 -10.94
CA GLU A 80 -11.61 -8.01 -11.44
C GLU A 80 -12.82 -8.50 -10.63
N VAL A 81 -13.61 -7.56 -10.12
CA VAL A 81 -14.90 -7.86 -9.50
C VAL A 81 -15.95 -7.47 -10.53
N SER A 82 -16.09 -8.30 -11.57
CA SER A 82 -17.18 -8.11 -12.53
C SER A 82 -18.48 -8.59 -11.92
N ARG A 83 -19.52 -7.77 -12.04
CA ARG A 83 -20.89 -8.11 -11.66
C ARG A 83 -21.54 -8.77 -12.88
N ILE A 84 -21.71 -10.09 -12.83
CA ILE A 84 -22.59 -10.83 -13.76
C ILE A 84 -24.05 -10.46 -13.45
#